data_AF-A0A7W6CJK2-F1
#
_entry.id   AF-A0A7W6CJK2-F1
#
_cell.length_a   1.000
_cell.length_b   1.000
_cell.length_c   1.000
_cell.angle_alpha   90.00
_cell.angle_beta   90.00
_cell.angle_gamma   90.00
#
_symmetry.space_group_name_H-M   'P 1'
#
loop_
_entity.id
_entity.type
_entity.pdbx_description
1 polymer ?
#
loop_
_entity_poly.entity_id
_entity_poly.type
_entity_poly.pdbx_seq_one_letter_code
_entity_poly.pdbx_strand_id
1 'polypeptide(L)'
;MSKIVTRLYDSFEQAENAVRDLELAGIPESDISLVSHRFASRGVKGAPASLREPEDMTAAQASGRDAAAVGSLGGILGATGGALAGLGLLAIPGIGPVVAAGWLASAAAGAVAGGVIGAGAGGIVGALSNAGVSREEAEFYAESVRRGGTLVSAKVPDDMVETAQHVLADSGSVDPYERRRLYEGSGWSRFDEDAPAYSEADIVAERDRWMLRH
;
A
#
# COMPACT_ATOMS: atom_id res chain seq x y z
N MET A 1 10.43 22.59 -3.39
CA MET A 1 10.82 21.18 -3.54
C MET A 1 9.58 20.34 -3.28
N SER A 2 9.63 19.01 -3.47
CA SER A 2 8.54 18.12 -3.06
C SER A 2 8.95 17.26 -1.86
N LYS A 3 7.97 16.89 -1.04
CA LYS A 3 8.07 16.03 0.13
C LYS A 3 7.14 14.84 -0.01
N ILE A 4 7.44 13.78 0.71
CA ILE A 4 6.56 12.62 0.83
C ILE A 4 5.82 12.71 2.15
N VAL A 5 4.50 12.61 2.10
CA VAL A 5 3.66 12.42 3.27
C VAL A 5 2.97 11.07 3.13
N THR A 6 3.15 10.21 4.14
CA THR A 6 2.65 8.83 4.12
C THR A 6 1.84 8.58 5.38
N ARG A 7 0.69 7.90 5.24
CA ARG A 7 -0.10 7.40 6.37
C ARG A 7 -0.55 5.96 6.15
N LEU A 8 -0.76 5.27 7.26
CA LEU A 8 -1.28 3.90 7.32
C LEU A 8 -2.74 3.91 7.74
N TYR A 9 -3.52 3.00 7.20
CA TYR A 9 -4.93 2.77 7.49
C TYR A 9 -5.17 1.27 7.73
N ASP A 10 -6.20 0.95 8.51
CA ASP A 10 -6.55 -0.45 8.80
C ASP A 10 -7.45 -1.07 7.72
N SER A 11 -8.13 -0.21 6.94
CA SER A 11 -9.02 -0.61 5.87
C SER A 11 -8.73 0.12 4.57
N PHE A 12 -9.04 -0.56 3.48
CA PHE A 12 -8.96 0.00 2.14
C PHE A 12 -9.91 1.19 1.96
N GLU A 13 -11.10 1.15 2.56
CA GLU A 13 -12.10 2.21 2.48
C GLU A 13 -11.62 3.53 3.11
N GLN A 14 -10.98 3.48 4.29
CA GLN A 14 -10.37 4.66 4.90
C GLN A 14 -9.28 5.26 4.02
N ALA A 15 -8.45 4.39 3.41
CA ALA A 15 -7.41 4.83 2.50
C ALA A 15 -7.98 5.44 1.21
N GLU A 16 -9.07 4.91 0.66
CA GLU A 16 -9.76 5.50 -0.51
C GLU A 16 -10.33 6.88 -0.19
N ASN A 17 -10.94 7.06 1.00
CA ASN A 17 -11.41 8.37 1.44
C ASN A 17 -10.25 9.37 1.53
N ALA A 18 -9.13 8.95 2.10
CA ALA A 18 -7.93 9.78 2.20
C ALA A 18 -7.37 10.19 0.83
N VAL A 19 -7.34 9.28 -0.14
CA VAL A 19 -6.94 9.59 -1.53
C VAL A 19 -7.88 10.63 -2.13
N ARG A 20 -9.19 10.44 -1.99
CA ARG A 20 -10.20 11.37 -2.51
C ARG A 20 -10.06 12.75 -1.88
N ASP A 21 -9.81 12.83 -0.58
CA ASP A 21 -9.65 14.11 0.12
C ASP A 21 -8.35 14.82 -0.31
N LEU A 22 -7.28 14.08 -0.62
CA LEU A 22 -6.06 14.66 -1.20
C LEU A 22 -6.31 15.22 -2.60
N GLU A 23 -7.05 14.51 -3.44
CA GLU A 23 -7.44 15.00 -4.78
C GLU A 23 -8.30 16.27 -4.67
N LEU A 24 -9.27 16.28 -3.76
CA LEU A 24 -10.11 17.47 -3.49
C LEU A 24 -9.30 18.64 -2.93
N ALA A 25 -8.22 18.37 -2.20
CA ALA A 25 -7.25 19.38 -1.76
C ALA A 25 -6.34 19.88 -2.90
N GLY A 26 -6.44 19.32 -4.10
CA GLY A 26 -5.71 19.75 -5.29
C GLY A 26 -4.38 19.02 -5.52
N ILE A 27 -4.13 17.92 -4.81
CA ILE A 27 -2.95 17.09 -5.05
C ILE A 27 -3.22 16.21 -6.28
N PRO A 28 -2.33 16.22 -7.30
CA PRO A 28 -2.54 15.43 -8.49
C PRO A 28 -2.61 13.93 -8.20
N GLU A 29 -3.54 13.23 -8.83
CA GLU A 29 -3.68 11.78 -8.74
C GLU A 29 -2.37 11.03 -9.04
N SER A 30 -1.57 11.51 -10.00
CA SER A 30 -0.26 10.95 -10.37
C SER A 30 0.77 11.03 -9.24
N ASP A 31 0.57 11.93 -8.28
CA ASP A 31 1.42 12.14 -7.13
C ASP A 31 0.93 11.40 -5.88
N ILE A 32 -0.25 10.78 -5.96
CA ILE A 32 -0.83 9.96 -4.90
C ILE A 32 -0.57 8.49 -5.23
N SER A 33 -0.34 7.69 -4.20
CA SER A 33 -0.21 6.25 -4.34
C SER A 33 -0.87 5.55 -3.18
N LEU A 34 -1.52 4.44 -3.48
CA LEU A 34 -2.18 3.58 -2.51
C LEU A 34 -1.64 2.16 -2.67
N VAL A 35 -1.26 1.52 -1.57
CA VAL A 35 -0.80 0.12 -1.56
C VAL A 35 -1.50 -0.63 -0.45
N SER A 36 -2.16 -1.74 -0.78
CA SER A 36 -2.95 -2.52 0.16
C SER A 36 -2.65 -4.01 0.01
N HIS A 37 -2.61 -4.74 1.12
CA HIS A 37 -2.67 -6.20 1.03
C HIS A 37 -3.99 -6.62 0.35
N ARG A 38 -3.97 -7.65 -0.52
CA ARG A 38 -5.19 -8.10 -1.21
C ARG A 38 -6.33 -8.42 -0.24
N PHE A 39 -6.01 -9.13 0.83
CA PHE A 39 -7.01 -9.54 1.83
C PHE A 39 -7.57 -8.35 2.61
N ALA A 40 -6.86 -7.22 2.64
CA ALA A 40 -7.38 -5.99 3.20
C ALA A 40 -8.47 -5.34 2.32
N SER A 41 -8.51 -5.69 1.03
CA SER A 41 -9.46 -5.23 0.01
C SER A 41 -10.60 -6.23 -0.27
N ARG A 42 -10.66 -7.38 0.44
CA ARG A 42 -11.72 -8.39 0.25
C ARG A 42 -13.05 -7.83 0.75
N GLY A 43 -14.03 -7.67 -0.15
CA GLY A 43 -15.35 -7.13 0.18
C GLY A 43 -15.62 -5.71 -0.32
N VAL A 44 -14.61 -5.00 -0.87
CA VAL A 44 -14.81 -3.67 -1.46
C VAL A 44 -15.76 -3.80 -2.68
N LYS A 45 -16.90 -3.11 -2.60
CA LYS A 45 -17.95 -3.15 -3.64
C LYS A 45 -17.46 -2.39 -4.88
N GLY A 46 -17.22 -3.12 -5.97
CA GLY A 46 -16.81 -2.60 -7.27
C GLY A 46 -15.35 -2.86 -7.65
N ALA A 47 -14.57 -3.54 -6.78
CA ALA A 47 -13.19 -3.92 -7.08
C ALA A 47 -13.18 -4.76 -8.37
N PRO A 48 -12.33 -4.44 -9.37
CA PRO A 48 -12.36 -5.10 -10.68
C PRO A 48 -12.37 -6.62 -10.54
N ALA A 49 -13.09 -7.32 -11.43
CA ALA A 49 -13.27 -8.77 -11.34
C ALA A 49 -11.94 -9.55 -11.30
N SER A 50 -10.86 -9.00 -11.86
CA SER A 50 -9.48 -9.50 -11.78
C SER A 50 -8.88 -9.46 -10.36
N LEU A 51 -9.42 -8.63 -9.46
CA LEU A 51 -9.11 -8.65 -8.02
C LEU A 51 -9.91 -9.71 -7.26
N ARG A 52 -11.00 -10.23 -7.87
CA ARG A 52 -11.99 -11.15 -7.27
C ARG A 52 -11.82 -12.63 -7.68
N GLU A 53 -11.07 -12.95 -8.74
CA GLU A 53 -10.87 -14.33 -9.22
C GLU A 53 -9.75 -15.12 -8.46
N PRO A 54 -9.79 -16.47 -8.43
CA PRO A 54 -9.85 -17.24 -7.18
C PRO A 54 -8.53 -17.92 -6.70
N GLU A 55 -8.51 -18.12 -5.37
CA GLU A 55 -7.85 -19.09 -4.46
C GLU A 55 -6.46 -19.72 -4.73
N ASP A 56 -5.95 -19.82 -5.96
CA ASP A 56 -4.70 -20.54 -6.27
C ASP A 56 -3.67 -19.71 -7.05
N MET A 57 -3.74 -18.37 -6.96
CA MET A 57 -2.74 -17.52 -7.59
C MET A 57 -1.46 -17.48 -6.75
N THR A 58 -0.45 -18.26 -7.16
CA THR A 58 0.88 -18.25 -6.56
C THR A 58 1.63 -16.95 -6.89
N ALA A 59 2.58 -16.54 -6.04
CA ALA A 59 3.43 -15.36 -6.27
C ALA A 59 4.09 -15.39 -7.67
N ALA A 60 4.45 -16.57 -8.17
CA ALA A 60 5.02 -16.78 -9.50
C ALA A 60 4.04 -16.46 -10.65
N GLN A 61 2.75 -16.75 -10.50
CA GLN A 61 1.73 -16.45 -11.52
C GLN A 61 1.32 -14.97 -11.53
N ALA A 62 1.40 -14.31 -10.37
CA ALA A 62 1.22 -12.86 -10.27
C ALA A 62 2.40 -12.08 -10.89
N SER A 63 3.64 -12.58 -10.76
CA SER A 63 4.82 -12.02 -11.44
C SER A 63 4.90 -12.38 -12.93
N GLY A 64 4.23 -13.46 -13.36
CA GLY A 64 4.30 -14.00 -14.73
C GLY A 64 3.21 -13.52 -15.69
N ARG A 65 2.12 -12.90 -15.20
CA ARG A 65 1.26 -12.08 -16.08
C ARG A 65 2.04 -10.81 -16.36
N ASP A 66 2.35 -10.59 -17.63
CA ASP A 66 3.11 -9.45 -18.15
C ASP A 66 2.94 -8.21 -17.27
N ALA A 67 4.05 -7.58 -16.88
CA ALA A 67 4.05 -6.25 -16.27
C ALA A 67 3.25 -5.19 -17.08
N ALA A 68 2.81 -5.54 -18.31
CA ALA A 68 1.85 -4.82 -19.14
C ALA A 68 0.38 -4.86 -18.64
N ALA A 69 -0.03 -5.84 -17.83
CA ALA A 69 -1.38 -5.90 -17.25
C ALA A 69 -1.59 -4.89 -16.11
N VAL A 70 -0.51 -4.30 -15.58
CA VAL A 70 -0.53 -3.22 -14.58
C VAL A 70 -1.07 -1.91 -15.20
N GLY A 71 -1.10 -1.80 -16.53
CA GLY A 71 -1.57 -0.61 -17.26
C GLY A 71 -3.00 -0.67 -17.82
N SER A 72 -3.73 -1.78 -17.70
CA SER A 72 -5.02 -1.96 -18.40
C SER A 72 -6.19 -2.45 -17.53
N LEU A 73 -6.01 -2.57 -16.21
CA LEU A 73 -7.15 -2.75 -15.29
C LEU A 73 -7.82 -1.39 -15.08
N GLY A 74 -8.56 -0.99 -16.12
CA GLY A 74 -9.35 0.23 -16.18
C GLY A 74 -10.20 0.40 -14.93
N GLY A 75 -10.21 1.65 -14.46
CA GLY A 75 -10.89 2.07 -13.26
C GLY A 75 -12.32 1.53 -13.19
N ILE A 76 -12.69 1.13 -11.99
CA ILE A 76 -13.99 1.34 -11.37
C ILE A 76 -13.68 1.03 -9.91
N LEU A 77 -13.73 2.04 -9.05
CA LEU A 77 -14.15 1.88 -7.66
C LEU A 77 -14.54 3.25 -7.07
N GLY A 78 -15.77 3.66 -7.33
CA GLY A 78 -16.44 4.78 -6.65
C GLY A 78 -17.19 5.72 -7.60
N ALA A 79 -18.52 5.62 -7.63
CA ALA A 79 -19.42 6.38 -8.49
C ALA A 79 -19.51 7.90 -8.22
N THR A 80 -18.51 8.51 -7.55
CA THR A 80 -18.52 9.94 -7.19
C THR A 80 -17.16 10.64 -7.35
N GLY A 81 -16.30 10.16 -8.26
CA GLY A 81 -15.28 10.97 -8.92
C GLY A 81 -13.93 11.11 -8.20
N GLY A 82 -13.17 10.03 -8.15
CA GLY A 82 -11.75 9.99 -7.80
C GLY A 82 -11.25 8.56 -7.92
N ALA A 83 -10.57 8.24 -9.02
CA ALA A 83 -10.26 6.87 -9.40
C ALA A 83 -8.80 6.80 -9.82
N LEU A 84 -7.90 6.54 -8.87
CA LEU A 84 -6.50 6.28 -9.16
C LEU A 84 -6.39 5.34 -10.39
N ALA A 85 -5.93 5.89 -11.51
CA ALA A 85 -5.66 5.20 -12.74
C ALA A 85 -4.42 4.32 -12.52
N GLY A 86 -4.49 3.07 -12.99
CA GLY A 86 -3.38 2.13 -12.88
C GLY A 86 -3.35 1.28 -11.61
N LEU A 87 -4.53 0.85 -11.11
CA LEU A 87 -4.61 -0.23 -10.14
C LEU A 87 -4.03 -1.52 -10.73
N GLY A 88 -3.02 -2.08 -10.08
CA GLY A 88 -2.38 -3.34 -10.45
C GLY A 88 -2.33 -4.31 -9.29
N LEU A 89 -2.36 -5.60 -9.62
CA LEU A 89 -1.99 -6.66 -8.68
C LEU A 89 -0.52 -6.98 -8.85
N LEU A 90 0.21 -6.98 -7.74
CA LEU A 90 1.64 -7.28 -7.70
C LEU A 90 1.88 -8.30 -6.59
N ALA A 91 2.73 -9.29 -6.82
CA ALA A 91 3.25 -10.13 -5.74
C ALA A 91 4.60 -9.56 -5.30
N ILE A 92 4.70 -9.18 -4.02
CA ILE A 92 5.93 -8.67 -3.44
C ILE A 92 6.48 -9.75 -2.49
N PRO A 93 7.74 -10.20 -2.65
CA PRO A 93 8.39 -11.11 -1.71
C PRO A 93 8.27 -10.61 -0.25
N GLY A 94 8.01 -11.52 0.68
CA GLY A 94 7.78 -11.22 2.11
C GLY A 94 6.42 -10.61 2.44
N ILE A 95 5.77 -9.89 1.51
CA ILE A 95 4.46 -9.27 1.73
C ILE A 95 3.33 -10.18 1.24
N GLY A 96 3.49 -10.80 0.07
CA GLY A 96 2.43 -11.52 -0.62
C GLY A 96 1.72 -10.68 -1.70
N PRO A 97 0.52 -11.07 -2.14
CA PRO A 97 -0.21 -10.36 -3.17
C PRO A 97 -0.79 -9.04 -2.66
N VAL A 98 -0.43 -7.94 -3.32
CA VAL A 98 -0.89 -6.59 -3.01
C VAL A 98 -1.66 -5.97 -4.19
N VAL A 99 -2.55 -5.06 -3.85
CA VAL A 99 -3.16 -4.10 -4.78
C VAL A 99 -2.39 -2.80 -4.64
N ALA A 100 -1.92 -2.23 -5.74
CA ALA A 100 -1.22 -0.95 -5.74
C ALA A 100 -1.72 -0.04 -6.85
N ALA A 101 -1.77 1.27 -6.61
CA ALA A 101 -2.04 2.29 -7.61
C ALA A 101 -1.09 3.48 -7.46
N GLY A 102 -0.98 4.26 -8.53
CA GLY A 102 -0.15 5.46 -8.57
C GLY A 102 1.35 5.17 -8.61
N TRP A 103 2.15 6.16 -8.21
CA TRP A 103 3.60 6.13 -8.46
C TRP A 103 4.37 4.99 -7.75
N LEU A 104 3.92 4.48 -6.59
CA LEU A 104 4.56 3.31 -5.95
C LEU A 104 4.28 2.04 -6.75
N ALA A 105 3.10 1.91 -7.35
CA ALA A 105 2.77 0.76 -8.18
C ALA A 105 3.68 0.70 -9.42
N SER A 106 3.92 1.84 -10.06
CA SER A 106 4.86 1.94 -11.18
C SER A 106 6.30 1.63 -10.77
N ALA A 107 6.74 2.11 -9.60
CA ALA A 107 8.07 1.82 -9.07
C ALA A 107 8.26 0.32 -8.76
N ALA A 108 7.27 -0.30 -8.14
CA ALA A 108 7.28 -1.73 -7.83
C ALA A 108 7.25 -2.59 -9.11
N ALA A 109 6.43 -2.24 -10.11
CA ALA A 109 6.39 -2.93 -11.40
C ALA A 109 7.71 -2.78 -12.18
N GLY A 110 8.32 -1.59 -12.16
CA GLY A 110 9.61 -1.33 -12.79
C GLY A 110 10.76 -2.14 -12.18
N ALA A 111 10.71 -2.38 -10.86
CA ALA A 111 11.69 -3.23 -10.17
C ALA A 111 11.63 -4.70 -10.63
N VAL A 112 10.45 -5.20 -11.00
CA VAL A 112 10.26 -6.58 -11.49
C VAL A 112 10.75 -6.73 -12.93
N ALA A 113 10.46 -5.77 -13.80
CA ALA A 113 10.78 -5.86 -15.24
C ALA A 113 12.26 -5.57 -15.56
N GLY A 114 12.97 -4.82 -14.72
CA GLY A 114 14.29 -4.29 -15.04
C GLY A 114 15.47 -5.25 -14.86
N GLY A 115 15.35 -6.33 -14.07
CA GLY A 115 16.46 -7.26 -13.78
C GLY A 115 17.69 -6.64 -13.09
N VAL A 116 17.74 -5.31 -12.94
CA VAL A 116 18.78 -4.60 -12.21
C VAL A 116 18.56 -4.88 -10.74
N ILE A 117 19.60 -5.40 -10.10
CA ILE A 117 19.73 -5.57 -8.66
C ILE A 117 19.67 -4.17 -8.00
N GLY A 118 18.45 -3.66 -7.83
CA GLY A 118 18.04 -2.69 -6.82
C GLY A 118 16.98 -3.29 -5.87
N ALA A 119 16.75 -4.59 -6.00
CA ALA A 119 15.68 -5.39 -5.41
C ALA A 119 16.13 -6.23 -4.21
N GLY A 120 17.02 -5.69 -3.36
CA GLY A 120 17.27 -6.24 -2.03
C GLY A 120 16.58 -5.33 -1.00
N ALA A 121 15.62 -5.88 -0.27
CA ALA A 121 14.58 -5.24 0.57
C ALA A 121 13.33 -4.73 -0.19
N GLY A 122 12.55 -5.68 -0.72
CA GLY A 122 11.08 -5.67 -0.82
C GLY A 122 10.36 -4.40 -1.29
N GLY A 123 10.29 -4.18 -2.61
CA GLY A 123 9.34 -3.33 -3.35
C GLY A 123 8.94 -1.98 -2.73
N ILE A 124 8.12 -2.02 -1.69
CA ILE A 124 7.65 -0.86 -0.92
C ILE A 124 8.81 -0.17 -0.17
N VAL A 125 9.70 -0.93 0.49
CA VAL A 125 10.80 -0.35 1.28
C VAL A 125 11.73 0.45 0.38
N GLY A 126 12.16 -0.15 -0.73
CA GLY A 126 13.00 0.50 -1.73
C GLY A 126 12.32 1.71 -2.37
N ALA A 127 11.04 1.60 -2.76
CA ALA A 127 10.32 2.69 -3.41
C ALA A 127 10.14 3.91 -2.50
N LEU A 128 9.78 3.70 -1.23
CA LEU A 128 9.64 4.78 -0.24
C LEU A 128 11.01 5.38 0.12
N SER A 129 12.03 4.55 0.30
CA SER A 129 13.39 5.01 0.63
C SER A 129 13.96 5.90 -0.49
N ASN A 130 13.77 5.49 -1.75
CA ASN A 130 14.18 6.29 -2.91
C ASN A 130 13.39 7.60 -3.03
N ALA A 131 12.15 7.62 -2.54
CA ALA A 131 11.33 8.82 -2.48
C ALA A 131 11.71 9.76 -1.30
N GLY A 132 12.65 9.35 -0.44
CA GLY A 132 13.15 10.17 0.67
C GLY A 132 12.54 9.87 2.03
N VAL A 133 11.75 8.80 2.16
CA VAL A 133 11.31 8.26 3.47
C VAL A 133 12.48 7.55 4.15
N SER A 134 12.62 7.65 5.46
CA SER A 134 13.69 6.92 6.16
C SER A 134 13.51 5.41 6.00
N ARG A 135 14.61 4.66 5.99
CA ARG A 135 14.54 3.20 5.79
C ARG A 135 13.72 2.54 6.91
N GLU A 136 13.88 3.01 8.14
CA GLU A 136 13.19 2.50 9.32
C GLU A 136 11.67 2.70 9.23
N GLU A 137 11.23 3.85 8.71
CA GLU A 137 9.81 4.10 8.40
C GLU A 137 9.32 3.25 7.23
N ALA A 138 10.11 3.14 6.17
CA ALA A 138 9.76 2.34 5.00
C ALA A 138 9.58 0.85 5.35
N GLU A 139 10.46 0.29 6.19
CA GLU A 139 10.36 -1.07 6.72
C GLU A 139 9.11 -1.25 7.60
N PHE A 140 8.79 -0.27 8.44
CA PHE A 140 7.55 -0.28 9.22
C PHE A 140 6.29 -0.27 8.32
N TYR A 141 6.28 0.53 7.26
CA TYR A 141 5.16 0.56 6.32
C TYR A 141 5.04 -0.75 5.53
N ALA A 142 6.15 -1.33 5.09
CA ALA A 142 6.14 -2.63 4.42
C ALA A 142 5.63 -3.76 5.33
N GLU A 143 6.06 -3.79 6.60
CA GLU A 143 5.51 -4.74 7.58
C GLU A 143 4.02 -4.50 7.82
N SER A 144 3.60 -3.24 7.89
CA SER A 144 2.19 -2.89 8.09
C SER A 144 1.31 -3.36 6.94
N VAL A 145 1.76 -3.19 5.70
CA VAL A 145 1.06 -3.74 4.52
C VAL A 145 1.07 -5.26 4.55
N ARG A 146 2.20 -5.91 4.87
CA ARG A 146 2.28 -7.37 5.03
C ARG A 146 1.27 -7.91 6.04
N ARG A 147 1.05 -7.18 7.13
CA ARG A 147 0.08 -7.51 8.18
C ARG A 147 -1.36 -7.15 7.86
N GLY A 148 -1.64 -6.67 6.65
CA GLY A 148 -3.01 -6.37 6.19
C GLY A 148 -3.46 -4.93 6.36
N GLY A 149 -2.53 -3.99 6.58
CA GLY A 149 -2.80 -2.56 6.49
C GLY A 149 -2.85 -2.05 5.05
N THR A 150 -3.35 -0.83 4.90
CA THR A 150 -3.37 -0.09 3.64
C THR A 150 -2.58 1.21 3.79
N LEU A 151 -1.64 1.44 2.89
CA LEU A 151 -0.76 2.59 2.86
C LEU A 151 -1.25 3.61 1.84
N VAL A 152 -1.24 4.90 2.19
CA VAL A 152 -1.37 6.02 1.24
C VAL A 152 -0.14 6.90 1.34
N SER A 153 0.44 7.25 0.20
CA SER A 153 1.62 8.11 0.11
C SER A 153 1.43 9.18 -0.97
N ALA A 154 1.66 10.44 -0.61
CA ALA A 154 1.51 11.58 -1.50
C ALA A 154 2.84 12.33 -1.67
N LYS A 155 3.20 12.61 -2.92
CA LYS A 155 4.24 13.58 -3.29
C LYS A 155 3.60 14.95 -3.31
N VAL A 156 4.04 15.85 -2.44
CA VAL A 156 3.42 17.18 -2.31
C VAL A 156 4.48 18.26 -2.38
N PRO A 157 4.20 19.42 -3.00
CA PRO A 157 5.08 20.56 -2.91
C PRO A 157 5.17 21.05 -1.46
N ASP A 158 6.28 21.71 -1.10
CA ASP A 158 6.57 22.11 0.30
C ASP A 158 5.45 22.94 0.95
N ASP A 159 4.73 23.75 0.16
CA ASP A 159 3.60 24.59 0.60
C ASP A 159 2.30 23.82 0.87
N MET A 160 2.20 22.57 0.39
CA MET A 160 1.02 21.71 0.58
C MET A 160 1.25 20.60 1.63
N VAL A 161 2.43 20.55 2.26
CA VAL A 161 2.78 19.51 3.24
C VAL A 161 1.82 19.51 4.42
N GLU A 162 1.53 20.67 4.99
CA GLU A 162 0.63 20.81 6.14
C GLU A 162 -0.79 20.38 5.76
N THR A 163 -1.31 20.85 4.62
CA THR A 163 -2.61 20.44 4.07
C THR A 163 -2.70 18.93 3.92
N ALA A 164 -1.69 18.30 3.30
CA ALA A 164 -1.67 16.85 3.10
C ALA A 164 -1.60 16.07 4.42
N GLN A 165 -0.82 16.57 5.40
CA GLN A 165 -0.74 15.96 6.73
C GLN A 165 -2.07 16.00 7.47
N HIS A 166 -2.80 17.12 7.38
CA HIS A 166 -4.13 17.26 7.97
C HIS A 166 -5.15 16.34 7.29
N VAL A 167 -5.25 16.39 5.97
CA VAL A 167 -6.16 15.54 5.19
C VAL A 167 -5.96 14.05 5.50
N LEU A 168 -4.70 13.60 5.50
CA LEU A 168 -4.40 12.20 5.79
C LEU A 168 -4.62 11.84 7.27
N ALA A 169 -4.53 12.79 8.20
CA ALA A 169 -4.83 12.52 9.62
C ALA A 169 -6.34 12.35 9.86
N ASP A 170 -7.16 13.19 9.23
CA ASP A 170 -8.61 13.25 9.44
C ASP A 170 -9.35 12.02 8.91
N SER A 171 -8.74 11.28 7.98
CA SER A 171 -9.28 10.04 7.40
C SER A 171 -9.14 8.79 8.29
N GLY A 172 -8.84 8.98 9.59
CA GLY A 172 -8.71 7.88 10.55
C GLY A 172 -7.40 7.10 10.39
N SER A 173 -6.30 7.79 10.09
CA SER A 173 -4.99 7.14 9.99
C SER A 173 -4.58 6.49 11.31
N VAL A 174 -3.91 5.35 11.20
CA VAL A 174 -3.27 4.65 12.32
C VAL A 174 -2.14 5.51 12.91
N ASP A 175 -2.05 5.56 14.24
CA ASP A 175 -0.87 6.12 14.91
C ASP A 175 0.35 5.19 14.68
N PRO A 176 1.38 5.65 13.95
CA PRO A 176 2.53 4.83 13.61
C PRO A 176 3.37 4.44 14.84
N TYR A 177 3.41 5.28 15.88
CA TYR A 177 4.16 5.00 17.10
C TYR A 177 3.51 3.88 17.90
N GLU A 178 2.19 3.92 18.05
CA GLU A 178 1.47 2.86 18.76
C GLU A 178 1.59 1.54 18.01
N ARG A 179 1.33 1.56 16.69
CA ARG A 179 1.41 0.36 15.86
C ARG A 179 2.81 -0.25 15.86
N ARG A 180 3.87 0.57 15.76
CA ARG A 180 5.25 0.09 15.84
C ARG A 180 5.55 -0.58 17.17
N ARG A 181 5.15 0.02 18.30
CA ARG A 181 5.31 -0.59 19.63
C ARG A 181 4.61 -1.94 19.75
N LEU A 182 3.44 -2.10 19.12
CA LEU A 182 2.74 -3.39 19.11
C LEU A 182 3.52 -4.46 18.35
N TYR A 183 4.08 -4.12 17.19
CA TYR A 183 4.90 -5.04 16.41
C TYR A 183 6.18 -5.41 17.16
N GLU A 184 6.88 -4.42 17.72
CA GLU A 184 8.07 -4.62 18.55
C GLU A 184 7.78 -5.51 19.77
N GLY A 185 6.65 -5.30 20.44
CA GLY A 185 6.19 -6.14 21.54
C GLY A 185 5.85 -7.58 21.12
N SER A 186 5.61 -7.83 19.84
CA SER A 186 5.41 -9.17 19.26
C SER A 186 6.69 -9.81 18.72
N GLY A 187 7.85 -9.15 18.90
CA GLY A 187 9.15 -9.63 18.46
C GLY A 187 9.59 -9.16 17.07
N TRP A 188 8.84 -8.26 16.42
CA TRP A 188 9.27 -7.64 15.18
C TRP A 188 10.37 -6.59 15.44
N SER A 189 11.38 -6.51 14.58
CA SER A 189 12.45 -5.52 14.70
C SER A 189 12.78 -4.81 13.38
N ARG A 190 12.55 -5.48 12.25
CA ARG A 190 12.75 -4.98 10.90
C ARG A 190 11.92 -5.77 9.91
N PHE A 191 11.70 -5.21 8.73
CA PHE A 191 11.09 -5.95 7.64
C PHE A 191 12.03 -7.08 7.16
N ASP A 192 11.45 -8.27 6.98
CA ASP A 192 12.12 -9.47 6.50
C ASP A 192 11.42 -9.94 5.21
N GLU A 193 12.11 -9.78 4.08
CA GLU A 193 11.60 -10.14 2.75
C GLU A 193 11.57 -11.65 2.48
N ASP A 194 12.31 -12.43 3.26
CA ASP A 194 12.38 -13.89 3.14
C ASP A 194 11.36 -14.60 4.03
N ALA A 195 10.81 -13.91 5.03
CA ALA A 195 9.81 -14.47 5.91
C ALA A 195 8.48 -14.73 5.16
N PRO A 196 7.70 -15.76 5.54
CA PRO A 196 6.52 -16.19 4.81
C PRO A 196 5.44 -15.09 4.77
N ALA A 197 4.79 -14.93 3.61
CA ALA A 197 3.66 -14.03 3.47
C ALA A 197 2.54 -14.40 4.45
N TYR A 198 1.83 -13.40 4.98
CA TYR A 198 0.71 -13.64 5.88
C TYR A 198 -0.44 -14.27 5.11
N SER A 199 -1.03 -15.33 5.67
CA SER A 199 -2.26 -15.89 5.14
C SER A 199 -3.45 -14.98 5.43
N GLU A 200 -4.59 -15.23 4.80
CA GLU A 200 -5.83 -14.52 5.13
C GLU A 200 -6.20 -14.68 6.61
N ALA A 201 -6.05 -15.88 7.17
CA ALA A 201 -6.35 -16.15 8.56
C ALA A 201 -5.43 -15.35 9.50
N ASP A 202 -4.14 -15.22 9.15
CA ASP A 202 -3.19 -14.42 9.93
C ASP A 202 -3.57 -12.94 9.93
N ILE A 203 -4.01 -12.41 8.78
CA ILE A 203 -4.44 -11.01 8.64
C ILE A 203 -5.73 -10.75 9.42
N VAL A 204 -6.70 -11.66 9.37
CA VAL A 204 -7.93 -11.53 10.17
C VAL A 204 -7.57 -11.52 11.67
N ALA A 205 -6.73 -12.46 12.11
CA ALA A 205 -6.29 -12.50 13.50
C ALA A 205 -5.46 -11.28 13.92
N GLU A 206 -4.68 -10.68 13.02
CA GLU A 206 -3.96 -9.43 13.27
C GLU A 206 -4.93 -8.23 13.39
N ARG A 207 -5.93 -8.15 12.51
CA ARG A 207 -6.97 -7.10 12.58
C ARG A 207 -7.79 -7.18 13.85
N ASP A 208 -8.20 -8.37 14.26
CA ASP A 208 -8.92 -8.56 15.52
C ASP A 208 -8.09 -8.08 16.72
N ARG A 209 -6.76 -8.30 16.69
CA ARG A 209 -5.84 -7.79 17.73
C ARG A 209 -5.75 -6.26 17.78
N TRP A 210 -6.01 -5.56 16.68
CA TRP A 210 -6.03 -4.09 16.63
C TRP A 210 -7.37 -3.53 17.09
N MET A 211 -8.47 -4.15 16.66
CA MET A 211 -9.83 -3.70 16.99
C MET A 211 -10.21 -3.93 18.45
N LEU A 212 -9.70 -5.00 19.09
CA LEU A 212 -9.98 -5.30 20.51
C LEU A 212 -9.25 -4.38 21.51
N ARG A 213 -8.38 -3.47 21.03
CA ARG A 213 -7.59 -2.56 21.89
C ARG A 213 -8.01 -1.08 21.83
N HIS A 214 -9.10 -0.78 21.11
CA HIS A 214 -9.76 0.53 21.07
C HIS A 214 -11.16 0.42 21.69
#